data_AF-A0A2N2MUX8-F1
#
_entry.id   AF-A0A2N2MUX8-F1
#
_cell.length_a   1.000
_cell.length_b   1.000
_cell.length_c   1.000
_cell.angle_alpha   90.00
_cell.angle_beta   90.00
_cell.angle_gamma   90.00
#
_symmetry.space_group_name_H-M   'P 1'
#
loop_
_entity.id
_entity.type
_entity.pdbx_description
1 polymer ?
#
loop_
_entity_poly.entity_id
_entity_poly.type
_entity_poly.pdbx_seq_one_letter_code
_entity_poly.pdbx_strand_id
1 'polypeptide(L)' 'MTPIKIIDSSLNLLAVLTNVVSPLVSEEINREHTASFKTVIDNDKSNYVTYQNIAEIESNYFN' A
#
# COMPACT_ATOMS: atom_id res chain seq x y z
N MET A 1 -12.90 4.54 5.14
CA MET A 1 -11.84 4.13 4.20
C MET A 1 -10.75 3.45 5.00
N THR A 2 -10.28 2.29 4.55
CA THR A 2 -9.20 1.56 5.22
C THR A 2 -7.87 2.28 4.95
N PRO A 3 -7.09 2.65 5.97
CA PRO A 3 -5.76 3.20 5.75
C PRO A 3 -4.80 2.14 5.18
N ILE A 4 -3.88 2.56 4.31
CA ILE A 4 -2.81 1.71 3.79
C ILE A 4 -1.55 1.98 4.60
N LYS A 5 -0.91 0.93 5.14
CA LYS A 5 0.37 1.08 5.82
C LYS A 5 1.49 0.76 4.85
N ILE A 6 2.57 1.52 4.91
CA ILE A 6 3.80 1.23 4.17
C ILE A 6 4.80 0.70 5.19
N ILE A 7 5.32 -0.50 4.94
CA ILE A 7 6.28 -1.18 5.80
C ILE A 7 7.53 -1.57 5.01
N ASP A 8 8.67 -1.73 5.69
CA ASP A 8 9.88 -2.26 5.05
C ASP A 8 9.87 -3.80 5.00
N SER A 9 10.93 -4.38 4.41
CA SER A 9 11.13 -5.84 4.34
C SER A 9 11.35 -6.51 5.71
N SER A 10 11.63 -5.73 6.75
CA SER A 10 11.75 -6.18 8.14
C SER A 10 10.45 -6.00 8.92
N LEU A 11 9.34 -5.66 8.24
CA LEU A 11 8.01 -5.41 8.81
C LEU A 11 7.95 -4.20 9.76
N ASN A 12 8.88 -3.26 9.63
CA ASN A 12 8.81 -2.00 10.36
C ASN A 12 7.86 -1.03 9.66
N LEU A 13 7.02 -0.35 10.42
CA LEU A 13 6.13 0.68 9.90
C LEU A 13 6.91 1.93 9.50
N LEU A 14 6.80 2.33 8.23
CA LEU A 14 7.41 3.54 7.67
C LEU A 14 6.41 4.69 7.54
N ALA A 15 5.20 4.40 7.03
CA ALA A 15 4.18 5.42 6.82
C ALA A 15 2.75 4.87 6.90
N VAL A 16 1.79 5.75 7.16
CA VAL A 16 0.35 5.46 7.09
C VAL A 16 -0.31 6.42 6.12
N LEU A 17 -1.00 5.87 5.12
CA LEU A 17 -1.73 6.60 4.08
C LEU A 17 -3.22 6.60 4.42
N THR A 18 -3.75 7.75 4.81
CA THR A 18 -5.14 7.91 5.26
C THR A 18 -6.08 8.48 4.20
N ASN A 19 -5.54 9.14 3.17
CA ASN A 19 -6.30 9.83 2.11
C ASN A 19 -6.31 9.01 0.80
N VAL A 20 -6.66 7.73 0.92
CA VAL A 20 -6.66 6.79 -0.19
C VAL A 20 -7.92 6.98 -1.04
N VAL A 21 -7.74 7.39 -2.29
CA VAL A 21 -8.76 7.52 -3.31
C VAL A 21 -8.76 6.24 -4.17
N SER A 22 -9.91 5.57 -4.25
CA SER A 22 -10.13 4.38 -5.09
C SER A 22 -9.20 3.18 -4.77
N PRO A 23 -9.28 2.58 -3.57
CA PRO A 23 -8.64 1.29 -3.33
C PRO A 23 -9.36 0.22 -4.15
N LEU A 24 -8.62 -0.47 -5.02
CA LEU A 24 -9.06 -1.64 -5.76
C LEU A 24 -8.14 -2.80 -5.42
N VAL A 25 -8.68 -3.84 -4.80
CA VAL A 25 -8.03 -5.15 -4.73
C VAL A 25 -8.82 -6.05 -5.67
N SER A 26 -8.16 -6.55 -6.71
CA SER A 26 -8.76 -7.47 -7.68
C SER A 26 -8.00 -8.79 -7.70
N GLU A 27 -8.75 -9.88 -7.79
CA GLU A 27 -8.20 -11.22 -8.05
C GLU A 27 -8.23 -11.48 -9.55
N GLU A 28 -7.09 -11.85 -10.13
CA GLU A 28 -6.97 -12.24 -11.53
C GLU A 28 -6.97 -13.76 -11.70
N ILE A 29 -7.22 -14.19 -12.94
CA ILE A 29 -7.19 -15.60 -13.33
C ILE A 29 -5.76 -16.12 -13.09
N ASN A 30 -5.64 -17.18 -12.26
CA ASN A 30 -4.40 -17.75 -11.68
C ASN A 30 -4.10 -17.36 -10.21
N ARG A 31 -5.03 -16.74 -9.49
CA ARG A 31 -4.89 -16.35 -8.06
C ARG A 31 -3.85 -15.25 -7.84
N GLU A 32 -3.52 -14.49 -8.88
CA GLU A 32 -2.75 -13.27 -8.73
C GLU A 32 -3.64 -12.20 -8.09
N HIS A 33 -3.17 -11.61 -7.00
CA HIS A 33 -3.89 -10.56 -6.28
C HIS A 33 -3.23 -9.23 -6.59
N THR A 34 -3.94 -8.37 -7.32
CA THR A 34 -3.46 -7.04 -7.70
C THR A 34 -4.13 -6.00 -6.81
N ALA A 35 -3.33 -5.17 -6.15
CA ALA A 35 -3.83 -3.99 -5.43
C ALA A 35 -3.44 -2.72 -6.19
N SER A 36 -4.40 -1.82 -6.37
CA SER A 36 -4.23 -0.52 -7.01
C SER A 36 -4.92 0.54 -6.18
N PHE A 37 -4.23 1.63 -5.87
CA PHE A 37 -4.79 2.75 -5.12
C PHE A 37 -4.22 4.07 -5.59
N LYS A 38 -4.95 5.16 -5.32
CA LYS A 38 -4.43 6.53 -5.45
C LYS A 38 -4.44 7.16 -4.07
N THR A 39 -3.51 8.04 -3.78
CA THR A 39 -3.53 8.77 -2.50
C THR A 39 -2.86 10.12 -2.69
N VAL A 40 -3.25 11.09 -1.86
CA VAL A 40 -2.51 12.34 -1.71
C VAL A 40 -1.49 12.14 -0.61
N ILE A 41 -0.22 12.41 -0.89
CA ILE A 41 0.90 12.29 0.06
C ILE A 41 1.67 13.60 0.14
N ASP A 42 2.23 13.86 1.32
CA ASP A 42 3.21 14.94 1.53
C ASP A 42 4.62 14.48 1.13
N ASN A 43 5.57 15.42 1.11
CA ASN A 43 6.96 15.15 0.74
C ASN A 43 7.68 14.16 1.65
N ASP A 44 7.23 14.01 2.90
CA ASP A 44 7.87 13.07 3.84
C ASP A 44 7.44 11.65 3.51
N LYS A 45 6.14 11.42 3.29
CA LYS A 45 5.60 10.09 2.98
C LYS A 45 5.96 9.60 1.58
N SER A 46 6.21 10.50 0.63
CA SER A 46 6.61 10.12 -0.74
C SER A 46 7.92 9.34 -0.81
N ASN A 47 8.84 9.56 0.14
CA ASN A 47 10.10 8.83 0.22
C ASN A 47 9.90 7.33 0.55
N TYR A 48 8.77 6.97 1.14
CA TYR A 48 8.46 5.59 1.51
C TYR A 48 7.58 4.87 0.48
N VAL A 49 6.88 5.58 -0.40
CA VAL A 49 6.04 4.98 -1.45
C VAL A 49 6.93 4.59 -2.64
N THR A 50 7.64 3.47 -2.52
CA THR A 50 8.55 2.93 -3.53
C THR A 50 8.36 1.43 -3.69
N TYR A 51 8.82 0.86 -4.81
CA TYR A 51 8.75 -0.59 -5.10
C TYR A 51 9.56 -1.45 -4.11
N GLN A 52 10.40 -0.86 -3.26
CA GLN A 52 11.18 -1.59 -2.27
C GLN A 52 10.41 -1.83 -0.96
N ASN A 53 9.33 -1.08 -0.74
CA ASN A 53 8.52 -1.16 0.45
C ASN A 53 7.21 -1.91 0.16
N ILE A 54 6.61 -2.42 1.22
CA ILE A 54 5.41 -3.26 1.15
C ILE A 54 4.21 -2.40 1.56
N ALA A 55 3.15 -2.44 0.76
CA ALA A 55 1.85 -1.91 1.12
C ALA A 55 1.03 -2.97 1.87
N GLU A 56 0.67 -2.69 3.11
CA GLU A 56 -0.30 -3.48 3.88
C GLU A 56 -1.70 -2.88 3.69
N ILE A 57 -2.60 -3.67 3.11
CA ILE A 57 -3.99 -3.31 2.84
C ILE A 57 -4.88 -4.41 3.39
N GLU A 58 -5.69 -4.11 4.41
CA GLU A 58 -6.64 -5.06 5.01
C GLU A 58 -6.00 -6.39 5.43
N SER A 59 -4.80 -6.33 6.02
CA SER A 59 -3.97 -7.49 6.43
C SER A 59 -3.37 -8.32 5.28
N ASN A 60 -3.47 -7.83 4.04
CA ASN A 60 -2.76 -8.38 2.88
C ASN A 60 -1.54 -7.52 2.56
N TYR A 61 -0.49 -8.14 2.04
CA TYR A 61 0.80 -7.50 1.77
C TYR A 61 1.11 -7.51 0.27
N PHE A 62 1.38 -6.34 -0.28
CA PHE A 62 1.63 -6.13 -1.70
C PHE A 62 2.96 -5.40 -1.90
N ASN A 63 3.75 -5.85 -2.88
CA ASN A 63 4.97 -5.17 -3.34
C ASN A 63 4.81 -4.73 -4.78
#